data_AF-A0AA35JEU3-F1
#
_entry.id   AF-A0AA35JEU3-F1
#
_cell.length_a   1.000
_cell.length_b   1.000
_cell.length_c   1.000
_cell.angle_alpha   90.00
_cell.angle_beta   90.00
_cell.angle_gamma   90.00
#
_symmetry.space_group_name_H-M   'P 1'
#
loop_
_entity.id
_entity.type
_entity.pdbx_description
1 polymer ?
#
loop_
_entity_poly.entity_id
_entity_poly.type
_entity_poly.pdbx_seq_one_letter_code
_entity_poly.pdbx_strand_id
1 'polypeptide(L)'
;MGIEDINTMKNGFIVVPFRLPDHKALPKGKEASLHFMFARKHQSSNANESNCLFLVNLPLLSNIEHMKKFVGQLCGKYDTVSHVEELLYNDEFGLHEVDLSALTSDLMSTADASEKRYTPRNTALLKFVDDASINNCWNALRKYSNLHAKHPKELFEWTYTTPSFTTFINFYKPLDIDYLKEDIHTHMMIFEQREAQAQEDIQSSIVDEDGFTLVVGKNTKSLNSIRKKILNKNPLSKHENKAKPISNIDKKAKQDFYRFQVRERKKQEINQLLSKFKEDQERIKIMKAKRKFNPYS
;
A
#
# COMPACT_ATOMS: atom_id res chain seq x y z
N MET A 1 -9.57 -40.48 -6.87
CA MET A 1 -9.29 -39.55 -5.77
C MET A 1 -10.45 -38.58 -5.75
N GLY A 2 -11.34 -38.71 -4.78
CA GLY A 2 -12.45 -37.77 -4.62
C GLY A 2 -11.93 -36.41 -4.16
N ILE A 3 -12.74 -35.36 -4.31
CA ILE A 3 -12.42 -34.04 -3.76
C ILE A 3 -12.23 -34.12 -2.22
N GLU A 4 -12.92 -35.07 -1.59
CA GLU A 4 -12.91 -35.31 -0.15
C GLU A 4 -11.57 -35.84 0.39
N ASP A 5 -10.80 -36.55 -0.45
CA ASP A 5 -9.49 -37.12 -0.08
C ASP A 5 -8.40 -36.06 0.04
N ILE A 6 -8.67 -34.82 -0.40
CA ILE A 6 -7.68 -33.74 -0.47
C ILE A 6 -7.59 -33.04 0.89
N ASN A 7 -6.60 -33.43 1.68
CA ASN A 7 -6.37 -32.90 3.04
C ASN A 7 -5.32 -31.79 3.10
N THR A 8 -4.42 -31.73 2.12
CA THR A 8 -3.28 -30.81 2.06
C THR A 8 -2.99 -30.42 0.61
N MET A 9 -2.68 -29.15 0.40
CA MET A 9 -2.32 -28.58 -0.88
C MET A 9 -0.81 -28.68 -1.12
N LYS A 10 -0.39 -28.62 -2.39
CA LYS A 10 1.03 -28.74 -2.81
C LYS A 10 1.96 -27.72 -2.15
N ASN A 11 1.44 -26.55 -1.81
CA ASN A 11 2.15 -25.45 -1.15
C ASN A 11 2.16 -25.56 0.38
N GLY A 12 1.72 -26.68 0.95
CA GLY A 12 1.76 -26.96 2.38
C GLY A 12 0.58 -26.42 3.19
N PHE A 13 -0.48 -25.95 2.53
CA PHE A 13 -1.71 -25.54 3.22
C PHE A 13 -2.57 -26.74 3.58
N ILE A 14 -3.04 -26.78 4.82
CA ILE A 14 -4.03 -27.75 5.29
C ILE A 14 -5.42 -27.26 4.88
N VAL A 15 -6.24 -28.17 4.37
CA VAL A 15 -7.66 -27.91 4.09
C VAL A 15 -8.46 -28.07 5.38
N VAL A 16 -9.21 -27.03 5.76
CA VAL A 16 -10.03 -27.00 6.97
C VAL A 16 -11.50 -26.83 6.56
N PRO A 17 -12.25 -27.94 6.42
CA PRO A 17 -13.65 -27.90 6.02
C PRO A 17 -14.59 -27.65 7.21
N PHE A 18 -15.63 -26.86 6.97
CA PHE A 18 -16.71 -26.59 7.92
C PHE A 18 -18.06 -26.87 7.29
N ARG A 19 -18.99 -27.42 8.05
CA ARG A 19 -20.39 -27.55 7.60
C ARG A 19 -21.08 -26.21 7.66
N LEU A 20 -21.83 -25.90 6.59
CA LEU A 20 -22.71 -24.75 6.56
C LEU A 20 -24.00 -25.05 7.35
N PRO A 21 -24.55 -24.07 8.08
CA PRO A 21 -25.83 -24.23 8.75
C PRO A 21 -26.98 -24.29 7.74
N ASP A 22 -28.08 -24.92 8.13
CA ASP A 22 -29.30 -24.97 7.31
C ASP A 22 -29.91 -23.56 7.17
N HIS A 23 -30.27 -23.19 5.95
CA HIS A 23 -30.98 -21.94 5.67
C HIS A 23 -32.32 -22.21 4.99
N LYS A 24 -33.37 -21.50 5.40
CA LYS A 24 -34.76 -21.72 4.93
C LYS A 24 -34.92 -21.63 3.40
N ALA A 25 -34.14 -20.76 2.77
CA ALA A 25 -34.21 -20.51 1.32
C ALA A 25 -33.36 -21.49 0.49
N LEU A 26 -32.48 -22.28 1.11
CA LEU A 26 -31.63 -23.23 0.41
C LEU A 26 -32.26 -24.62 0.44
N PRO A 27 -32.11 -25.42 -0.63
CA PRO A 27 -32.61 -26.78 -0.64
C PRO A 27 -31.89 -27.60 0.43
N LYS A 28 -32.64 -28.41 1.18
CA LYS A 28 -32.06 -29.43 2.06
C LYS A 28 -31.47 -30.53 1.17
N GLY A 29 -30.21 -30.37 0.79
CA GLY A 29 -29.47 -31.37 0.01
C GLY A 29 -29.34 -32.69 0.76
N LYS A 30 -29.08 -33.78 0.03
CA LYS A 30 -28.73 -35.09 0.63
C LYS A 30 -27.37 -35.03 1.36
N GLU A 31 -26.51 -34.11 0.97
CA GLU A 31 -25.17 -33.88 1.53
C GLU A 31 -25.04 -32.44 2.01
N ALA A 32 -24.39 -32.26 3.16
CA ALA A 32 -24.20 -30.95 3.75
C ALA A 32 -23.12 -30.17 2.99
N SER A 33 -23.44 -28.95 2.56
CA SER A 33 -22.47 -28.06 1.92
C SER A 33 -21.37 -27.64 2.88
N LEU A 34 -20.17 -27.41 2.33
CA LEU A 34 -18.97 -27.12 3.12
C LEU A 34 -18.33 -25.79 2.73
N HIS A 35 -17.78 -25.09 3.72
CA HIS A 35 -16.83 -23.99 3.54
C HIS A 35 -15.41 -24.50 3.74
N PHE A 36 -14.48 -24.13 2.86
CA PHE A 36 -13.08 -24.56 2.93
C PHE A 36 -12.17 -23.38 3.28
N MET A 37 -11.63 -23.40 4.50
CA MET A 37 -10.55 -22.50 4.92
C MET A 37 -9.20 -23.20 4.72
N PHE A 38 -8.14 -22.45 4.48
CA PHE A 38 -6.79 -23.00 4.37
C PHE A 38 -5.90 -22.46 5.47
N ALA A 39 -5.10 -23.33 6.08
CA ALA A 39 -4.19 -22.97 7.16
C ALA A 39 -2.74 -23.37 6.87
N ARG A 40 -1.80 -22.49 7.19
CA ARG A 40 -0.35 -22.76 7.15
C ARG A 40 0.35 -22.11 8.33
N LYS A 41 1.41 -22.73 8.86
CA LYS A 41 2.27 -22.04 9.84
C LYS A 41 2.92 -20.81 9.22
N HIS A 42 2.74 -19.66 9.86
CA HIS A 42 3.37 -18.42 9.44
C HIS A 42 4.80 -18.35 9.96
N GLN A 43 5.70 -17.81 9.14
CA GLN A 43 7.11 -17.60 9.49
C GLN A 43 7.44 -16.13 9.19
N SER A 44 7.88 -15.41 10.21
CA SER A 44 8.25 -14.00 10.11
C SER A 44 9.30 -13.66 11.14
N SER A 45 10.17 -12.72 10.79
CA SER A 45 11.13 -12.12 11.71
C SER A 45 10.49 -11.04 12.60
N ASN A 46 9.26 -10.61 12.29
CA ASN A 46 8.53 -9.64 13.10
C ASN A 46 8.05 -10.30 14.41
N ALA A 47 8.41 -9.71 15.55
CA ALA A 47 8.03 -10.19 16.88
C ALA A 47 6.50 -10.27 17.07
N ASN A 48 5.76 -9.32 16.49
CA ASN A 48 4.31 -9.24 16.60
C ASN A 48 3.62 -10.43 15.92
N GLU A 49 4.28 -11.03 14.92
CA GLU A 49 3.77 -12.14 14.13
C GLU A 49 4.36 -13.51 14.50
N SER A 50 5.07 -13.57 15.63
CA SER A 50 5.50 -14.84 16.23
C SER A 50 4.28 -15.72 16.55
N ASN A 51 4.47 -17.04 16.47
CA ASN A 51 3.46 -18.06 16.81
C ASN A 51 2.11 -17.87 16.09
N CYS A 52 2.14 -17.54 14.80
CA CYS A 52 0.93 -17.30 14.00
C CYS A 52 0.61 -18.43 13.02
N LEU A 53 -0.68 -18.66 12.79
CA LEU A 53 -1.18 -19.41 11.63
C LEU A 53 -1.66 -18.43 10.56
N PHE A 54 -1.20 -18.62 9.33
CA PHE A 54 -1.72 -17.92 8.16
C PHE A 54 -2.96 -18.64 7.65
N LEU A 55 -4.08 -17.94 7.71
CA LEU A 55 -5.40 -18.42 7.32
C LEU A 55 -5.84 -17.73 6.03
N VAL A 56 -6.46 -18.50 5.13
CA VAL A 56 -6.98 -18.02 3.84
C VAL A 56 -8.42 -18.48 3.70
N ASN A 57 -9.24 -17.62 3.11
CA ASN A 57 -10.66 -17.85 2.89
C ASN A 57 -11.41 -18.04 4.21
N LEU A 58 -11.35 -17.03 5.08
CA LEU A 58 -12.07 -17.05 6.34
C LEU A 58 -13.59 -17.02 6.08
N PRO A 59 -14.40 -17.67 6.93
CA PRO A 59 -15.85 -17.52 6.89
C PRO A 59 -16.29 -16.06 7.08
N LEU A 60 -17.48 -15.73 6.56
CA LEU A 60 -18.08 -14.41 6.67
C LEU A 60 -18.16 -13.94 8.14
N LEU A 61 -17.76 -12.69 8.41
CA LEU A 61 -17.79 -12.07 9.74
C LEU A 61 -17.02 -12.87 10.81
N SER A 62 -15.91 -13.49 10.41
CA SER A 62 -15.01 -14.16 11.34
C SER A 62 -14.42 -13.14 12.32
N ASN A 63 -14.50 -13.45 13.61
CA ASN A 63 -13.91 -12.65 14.68
C ASN A 63 -13.14 -13.55 15.66
N ILE A 64 -12.45 -12.94 16.63
CA ILE A 64 -11.65 -13.65 17.62
C ILE A 64 -12.46 -14.66 18.46
N GLU A 65 -13.73 -14.37 18.74
CA GLU A 65 -14.61 -15.26 19.52
C GLU A 65 -14.93 -16.55 18.76
N HIS A 66 -15.24 -16.46 17.46
CA HIS A 66 -15.46 -17.64 16.61
C HIS A 66 -14.19 -18.49 16.53
N MET A 67 -13.03 -17.86 16.37
CA MET A 67 -11.75 -18.57 16.33
C MET A 67 -11.45 -19.27 17.65
N LYS A 68 -11.69 -18.62 18.80
CA LYS A 68 -11.57 -19.24 20.12
C LYS A 68 -12.53 -20.41 20.31
N LYS A 69 -13.80 -20.27 19.88
CA LYS A 69 -14.80 -21.35 19.91
C LYS A 69 -14.35 -22.55 19.07
N PHE A 70 -13.89 -22.31 17.84
CA PHE A 70 -13.40 -23.36 16.94
C PHE A 70 -12.18 -24.09 17.53
N VAL A 71 -11.18 -23.35 18.01
CA VAL A 71 -10.00 -23.95 18.64
C VAL A 71 -10.38 -24.71 19.91
N GLY A 72 -11.33 -24.22 20.69
CA GLY A 72 -11.88 -24.94 21.85
C GLY A 72 -12.56 -26.25 21.47
N GLN A 73 -13.32 -26.29 20.37
CA GLN A 73 -13.91 -27.53 19.84
C GLN A 73 -12.84 -28.52 19.36
N LEU A 74 -11.78 -28.04 18.71
CA LEU A 74 -10.62 -28.88 18.35
C LEU A 74 -9.94 -29.46 19.59
N CYS A 75 -9.73 -28.62 20.61
CA CYS A 75 -9.14 -29.02 21.89
C CYS A 75 -9.96 -30.13 22.56
N GLY A 76 -11.28 -29.96 22.65
CA GLY A 76 -12.17 -30.97 23.23
C GLY A 76 -12.24 -32.26 22.41
N LYS A 77 -12.18 -32.20 21.08
CA LYS A 77 -12.25 -33.40 20.23
C LYS A 77 -10.98 -34.25 20.24
N TYR A 78 -9.81 -33.61 20.30
CA TYR A 78 -8.52 -34.29 20.17
C TYR A 78 -7.71 -34.35 21.46
N ASP A 79 -8.32 -33.98 22.59
CA ASP A 79 -7.69 -33.90 23.91
C ASP A 79 -6.35 -33.15 23.85
N THR A 80 -6.43 -31.91 23.36
CA THR A 80 -5.26 -31.04 23.19
C THR A 80 -5.48 -29.69 23.84
N VAL A 81 -4.39 -28.95 24.08
CA VAL A 81 -4.42 -27.63 24.72
C VAL A 81 -3.85 -26.60 23.76
N SER A 82 -4.64 -25.57 23.48
CA SER A 82 -4.24 -24.46 22.62
C SER A 82 -4.97 -23.18 22.99
N HIS A 83 -4.22 -22.12 23.23
CA HIS A 83 -4.75 -20.80 23.59
C HIS A 83 -4.49 -19.78 22.47
N VAL A 84 -5.60 -19.23 21.95
CA VAL A 84 -5.58 -18.15 20.96
C VAL A 84 -5.49 -16.81 21.67
N GLU A 85 -4.55 -15.97 21.23
CA GLU A 85 -4.34 -14.63 21.73
C GLU A 85 -5.21 -13.63 20.94
N GLU A 86 -4.92 -13.49 19.64
CA GLU A 86 -5.46 -12.43 18.79
C GLU A 86 -5.66 -12.89 17.34
N LEU A 87 -6.55 -12.21 16.62
CA LEU A 87 -6.74 -12.35 15.18
C LEU A 87 -6.26 -11.07 14.49
N LEU A 88 -5.07 -11.13 13.90
CA LEU A 88 -4.40 -10.00 13.27
C LEU A 88 -4.79 -9.90 11.79
N TYR A 89 -4.83 -8.66 11.30
CA TYR A 89 -4.99 -8.29 9.88
C TYR A 89 -6.25 -8.86 9.21
N ASN A 90 -7.33 -9.03 9.96
CA ASN A 90 -8.62 -9.46 9.41
C ASN A 90 -9.34 -8.30 8.71
N ASP A 91 -8.97 -8.05 7.45
CA ASP A 91 -9.66 -7.08 6.59
C ASP A 91 -10.52 -7.78 5.52
N GLU A 92 -11.71 -8.21 5.96
CA GLU A 92 -12.67 -8.92 5.10
C GLU A 92 -13.21 -8.03 3.96
N PHE A 93 -13.50 -6.76 4.27
CA PHE A 93 -14.13 -5.84 3.35
C PHE A 93 -13.13 -5.01 2.53
N GLY A 94 -11.86 -4.98 2.90
CA GLY A 94 -10.81 -4.22 2.21
C GLY A 94 -10.87 -2.72 2.53
N LEU A 95 -11.29 -2.36 3.75
CA LEU A 95 -11.41 -0.97 4.16
C LEU A 95 -10.07 -0.38 4.62
N HIS A 96 -9.12 -1.24 5.01
CA HIS A 96 -7.86 -0.87 5.64
C HIS A 96 -6.64 -1.25 4.78
N GLU A 97 -6.85 -1.53 3.49
CA GLU A 97 -5.77 -1.92 2.56
C GLU A 97 -4.72 -0.81 2.38
N VAL A 98 -5.15 0.46 2.45
CA VAL A 98 -4.27 1.63 2.33
C VAL A 98 -4.49 2.57 3.50
N ASP A 99 -3.45 2.73 4.32
CA ASP A 99 -3.44 3.73 5.40
C ASP A 99 -3.07 5.13 4.85
N LEU A 100 -4.09 5.96 4.58
CA LEU A 100 -3.92 7.34 4.13
C LEU A 100 -3.24 8.23 5.18
N SER A 101 -3.43 7.94 6.47
CA SER A 101 -2.85 8.73 7.57
C SER A 101 -1.33 8.60 7.54
N ALA A 102 -0.82 7.36 7.46
CA ALA A 102 0.62 7.11 7.40
C ALA A 102 1.27 7.49 6.04
N LEU A 103 0.50 7.60 4.96
CA LEU A 103 1.02 8.09 3.66
C LEU A 103 1.28 9.60 3.68
N THR A 104 0.42 10.34 4.39
CA THR A 104 0.46 11.80 4.40
C THR A 104 1.20 12.36 5.61
N SER A 105 1.11 11.69 6.76
CA SER A 105 1.69 12.09 8.04
C SER A 105 2.59 11.00 8.63
N ASP A 106 3.62 11.43 9.34
CA ASP A 106 4.53 10.61 10.15
C ASP A 106 4.25 10.71 11.65
N LEU A 107 3.57 11.78 12.08
CA LEU A 107 3.23 12.08 13.47
C LEU A 107 2.49 10.94 14.19
N MET A 108 1.65 10.18 13.49
CA MET A 108 0.86 9.10 14.08
C MET A 108 1.34 7.70 13.67
N SER A 109 2.38 7.62 12.82
CA SER A 109 2.91 6.34 12.34
C SER A 109 3.79 5.73 13.43
N THR A 110 3.21 4.86 14.26
CA THR A 110 3.96 4.12 15.29
C THR A 110 4.85 3.01 14.73
N ALA A 111 4.65 2.65 13.46
CA ALA A 111 5.34 1.55 12.81
C ALA A 111 6.47 2.04 11.91
N ASP A 112 7.64 1.40 12.02
CA ASP A 112 8.70 1.52 11.02
C ASP A 112 8.16 1.09 9.65
N ALA A 113 8.63 1.71 8.57
CA ALA A 113 8.17 1.37 7.22
C ALA A 113 8.41 -0.12 6.85
N SER A 114 9.29 -0.81 7.58
CA SER A 114 9.58 -2.25 7.50
C SER A 114 8.46 -3.15 8.06
N GLU A 115 7.56 -2.62 8.87
CA GLU A 115 6.43 -3.37 9.46
C GLU A 115 5.16 -3.31 8.61
N LYS A 116 5.15 -2.54 7.51
CA LYS A 116 4.01 -2.46 6.60
C LYS A 116 3.88 -3.75 5.81
N ARG A 117 2.95 -4.59 6.26
CA ARG A 117 2.66 -5.87 5.65
C ARG A 117 1.58 -5.76 4.58
N TYR A 118 1.87 -6.30 3.41
CA TYR A 118 0.84 -6.61 2.42
C TYR A 118 0.30 -8.02 2.69
N THR A 119 -0.87 -8.12 3.33
CA THR A 119 -1.63 -9.37 3.38
C THR A 119 -2.56 -9.46 2.19
N PRO A 120 -2.57 -10.57 1.42
CA PRO A 120 -3.57 -10.78 0.39
C PRO A 120 -4.99 -10.66 0.96
N ARG A 121 -5.94 -10.21 0.13
CA ARG A 121 -7.35 -10.08 0.53
C ARG A 121 -7.91 -11.40 1.07
N ASN A 122 -8.78 -11.32 2.07
CA ASN A 122 -9.41 -12.47 2.73
C ASN A 122 -8.38 -13.48 3.30
N THR A 123 -7.33 -12.94 3.90
CA THR A 123 -6.37 -13.69 4.71
C THR A 123 -6.23 -13.03 6.07
N ALA A 124 -5.87 -13.83 7.08
CA ALA A 124 -5.66 -13.32 8.43
C ALA A 124 -4.53 -14.11 9.11
N LEU A 125 -3.96 -13.53 10.16
CA LEU A 125 -3.02 -14.23 11.03
C LEU A 125 -3.69 -14.53 12.37
N LEU A 126 -3.76 -15.80 12.73
CA LEU A 126 -4.23 -16.23 14.04
C LEU A 126 -3.04 -16.41 14.98
N LYS A 127 -2.91 -15.54 15.97
CA LYS A 127 -1.80 -15.54 16.94
C LYS A 127 -2.14 -16.42 18.15
N PHE A 128 -1.16 -17.21 18.57
CA PHE A 128 -1.23 -18.05 19.76
C PHE A 128 -0.29 -17.53 20.85
N VAL A 129 -0.67 -17.79 22.10
CA VAL A 129 0.08 -17.32 23.28
C VAL A 129 1.49 -17.91 23.33
N ASP A 130 1.66 -19.17 22.93
CA ASP A 130 2.93 -19.89 22.98
C ASP A 130 3.14 -20.84 21.77
N ASP A 131 4.38 -21.30 21.60
CA ASP A 131 4.75 -22.23 20.52
C ASP A 131 4.10 -23.61 20.71
N ALA A 132 3.86 -24.03 21.97
CA ALA A 132 3.17 -25.27 22.27
C ALA A 132 1.72 -25.25 21.75
N SER A 133 0.96 -24.18 21.99
CA SER A 133 -0.43 -24.05 21.52
C SER A 133 -0.54 -24.12 20.00
N ILE A 134 0.30 -23.40 19.26
CA ILE A 134 0.29 -23.45 17.80
C ILE A 134 0.66 -24.84 17.28
N ASN A 135 1.66 -25.51 17.89
CA ASN A 135 2.06 -26.85 17.49
C ASN A 135 0.95 -27.88 17.75
N ASN A 136 0.30 -27.80 18.91
CA ASN A 136 -0.84 -28.62 19.30
C ASN A 136 -2.03 -28.41 18.34
N CYS A 137 -2.41 -27.16 18.11
CA CYS A 137 -3.45 -26.78 17.17
C CYS A 137 -3.15 -27.28 15.75
N TRP A 138 -1.90 -27.11 15.28
CA TRP A 138 -1.48 -27.56 13.96
C TRP A 138 -1.58 -29.08 13.79
N ASN A 139 -1.21 -29.85 14.81
CA ASN A 139 -1.34 -31.29 14.79
C ASN A 139 -2.82 -31.73 14.83
N ALA A 140 -3.66 -31.04 15.61
CA ALA A 140 -5.10 -31.25 15.61
C ALA A 140 -5.74 -30.92 14.24
N LEU A 141 -5.33 -29.82 13.60
CA LEU A 141 -5.79 -29.43 12.26
C LEU A 141 -5.42 -30.47 11.19
N ARG A 142 -4.23 -31.08 11.26
CA ARG A 142 -3.86 -32.19 10.37
C ARG A 142 -4.75 -33.42 10.57
N LYS A 143 -5.15 -33.72 11.80
CA LYS A 143 -6.10 -34.81 12.07
C LYS A 143 -7.50 -34.44 11.57
N TYR A 144 -7.90 -33.19 11.76
CA TYR A 144 -9.19 -32.66 11.34
C TYR A 144 -9.38 -32.64 9.82
N SER A 145 -8.34 -32.28 9.06
CA SER A 145 -8.41 -32.26 7.59
C SER A 145 -8.66 -33.64 6.98
N ASN A 146 -8.27 -34.71 7.68
CA ASN A 146 -8.53 -36.09 7.28
C ASN A 146 -9.96 -36.56 7.59
N LEU A 147 -10.73 -35.83 8.40
CA LEU A 147 -12.11 -36.21 8.73
C LEU A 147 -13.04 -36.07 7.53
N HIS A 148 -12.75 -35.16 6.60
CA HIS A 148 -13.60 -34.95 5.42
C HIS A 148 -13.76 -36.21 4.58
N ALA A 149 -12.65 -36.92 4.32
CA ALA A 149 -12.66 -38.19 3.60
C ALA A 149 -13.26 -39.35 4.40
N LYS A 150 -13.05 -39.39 5.73
CA LYS A 150 -13.38 -40.57 6.56
C LYS A 150 -14.76 -40.49 7.20
N HIS A 151 -15.08 -39.35 7.79
CA HIS A 151 -16.26 -39.13 8.63
C HIS A 151 -16.84 -37.71 8.42
N PRO A 152 -17.47 -37.43 7.25
CA PRO A 152 -17.95 -36.08 6.91
C PRO A 152 -19.03 -35.56 7.87
N LYS A 153 -19.77 -36.45 8.54
CA LYS A 153 -20.79 -36.09 9.54
C LYS A 153 -20.21 -35.48 10.81
N GLU A 154 -18.94 -35.76 11.11
CA GLU A 154 -18.24 -35.31 12.31
C GLU A 154 -17.51 -33.96 12.13
N LEU A 155 -17.61 -33.36 10.94
CA LEU A 155 -17.12 -32.02 10.69
C LEU A 155 -17.87 -31.00 11.53
N PHE A 156 -17.15 -30.00 12.02
CA PHE A 156 -17.74 -28.93 12.80
C PHE A 156 -18.60 -28.02 11.92
N GLU A 157 -19.74 -27.62 12.46
CA GLU A 157 -20.60 -26.62 11.84
C GLU A 157 -20.11 -25.22 12.21
N TRP A 158 -19.89 -24.38 11.20
CA TRP A 158 -19.56 -22.97 11.43
C TRP A 158 -20.86 -22.16 11.53
N THR A 159 -21.25 -21.83 12.75
CA THR A 159 -22.40 -20.95 12.99
C THR A 159 -22.03 -19.52 12.64
N TYR A 160 -22.53 -19.00 11.53
CA TYR A 160 -22.34 -17.60 11.16
C TYR A 160 -23.01 -16.67 12.18
N THR A 161 -22.31 -15.59 12.53
CA THR A 161 -23.00 -14.42 13.09
C THR A 161 -23.87 -13.84 11.99
N THR A 162 -25.18 -13.85 12.20
CA THR A 162 -26.14 -13.28 11.28
C THR A 162 -26.51 -11.89 11.80
N PRO A 163 -26.01 -10.81 11.17
CA PRO A 163 -26.35 -9.45 11.60
C PRO A 163 -27.86 -9.27 11.59
N SER A 164 -28.39 -8.79 12.71
CA SER A 164 -29.81 -8.50 12.82
C SER A 164 -30.18 -7.26 12.00
N PHE A 165 -31.47 -7.06 11.75
CA PHE A 165 -31.96 -5.81 11.16
C PHE A 165 -31.50 -4.57 11.96
N THR A 166 -31.45 -4.69 13.29
CA THR A 166 -30.92 -3.64 14.18
C THR A 166 -29.46 -3.31 13.87
N THR A 167 -28.63 -4.32 13.59
CA THR A 167 -27.23 -4.12 13.21
C THR A 167 -27.12 -3.26 11.95
N PHE A 168 -27.96 -3.53 10.94
CA PHE A 168 -27.96 -2.73 9.71
C PHE A 168 -28.52 -1.32 9.91
N ILE A 169 -29.59 -1.15 10.68
CA ILE A 169 -30.12 0.19 10.99
C ILE A 169 -29.10 1.00 11.79
N ASN A 170 -28.34 0.36 12.68
CA ASN A 170 -27.37 1.05 13.52
C ASN A 170 -26.30 1.79 12.68
N PHE A 171 -26.00 1.35 11.45
CA PHE A 171 -25.11 2.10 10.55
C PHE A 171 -25.66 3.47 10.13
N TYR A 172 -26.99 3.66 10.17
CA TYR A 172 -27.63 4.95 9.88
C TYR A 172 -27.83 5.81 11.12
N LYS A 173 -27.57 5.28 12.33
CA LYS A 173 -27.69 6.07 13.54
C LYS A 173 -26.56 7.11 13.62
N PRO A 174 -26.85 8.34 14.07
CA PRO A 174 -25.80 9.27 14.45
C PRO A 174 -24.88 8.64 15.49
N LEU A 175 -23.59 8.93 15.38
CA LEU A 175 -22.62 8.57 16.41
C LEU A 175 -22.97 9.30 17.72
N ASP A 176 -22.65 8.67 18.84
CA ASP A 176 -22.78 9.30 20.14
C ASP A 176 -21.86 10.53 20.21
N ILE A 177 -22.46 11.68 20.50
CA ILE A 177 -21.82 12.98 20.42
C ILE A 177 -20.78 13.11 21.54
N ASP A 178 -21.05 12.58 22.72
CA ASP A 178 -20.15 12.71 23.86
C ASP A 178 -18.93 11.80 23.70
N TYR A 179 -19.15 10.56 23.23
CA TYR A 179 -18.06 9.67 22.81
C TYR A 179 -17.19 10.32 21.73
N LEU A 180 -17.79 10.87 20.68
CA LEU A 180 -17.05 11.50 19.58
C LEU A 180 -16.25 12.73 20.03
N LYS A 181 -16.80 13.54 20.93
CA LYS A 181 -16.08 14.69 21.49
C LYS A 181 -14.86 14.23 22.28
N GLU A 182 -15.01 13.26 23.15
CA GLU A 182 -13.90 12.74 23.96
C GLU A 182 -12.80 12.11 23.10
N ASP A 183 -13.18 11.28 22.12
CA ASP A 183 -12.26 10.66 21.17
C ASP A 183 -11.49 11.71 20.35
N ILE A 184 -12.17 12.72 19.80
CA ILE A 184 -11.51 13.81 19.07
C ILE A 184 -10.61 14.64 20.00
N HIS A 185 -11.07 14.97 21.21
CA HIS A 185 -10.28 15.78 22.14
C HIS A 185 -8.99 15.07 22.54
N THR A 186 -9.06 13.77 22.87
CA THR A 186 -7.87 12.97 23.21
C THR A 186 -6.94 12.86 22.00
N HIS A 187 -7.48 12.62 20.81
CA HIS A 187 -6.69 12.57 19.58
C HIS A 187 -6.02 13.91 19.24
N MET A 188 -6.72 15.04 19.40
CA MET A 188 -6.16 16.38 19.20
C MET A 188 -5.06 16.71 20.21
N MET A 189 -5.25 16.36 21.49
CA MET A 189 -4.22 16.56 22.51
C MET A 189 -2.93 15.79 22.17
N ILE A 190 -3.05 14.53 21.77
CA ILE A 190 -1.89 13.72 21.36
C ILE A 190 -1.24 14.29 20.10
N PHE A 191 -2.05 14.74 19.13
CA PHE A 191 -1.56 15.33 17.89
C PHE A 191 -0.79 16.64 18.13
N GLU A 192 -1.34 17.56 18.93
CA GLU A 192 -0.69 18.82 19.30
C GLU A 192 0.61 18.59 20.06
N GLN A 193 0.63 17.63 20.99
CA GLN A 193 1.84 17.25 21.71
C GLN A 193 2.95 16.79 20.75
N ARG A 194 2.62 15.93 19.78
CA ARG A 194 3.57 15.43 18.79
C ARG A 194 4.00 16.49 17.77
N GLU A 195 3.10 17.39 17.37
CA GLU A 195 3.43 18.52 16.49
C GLU A 195 4.39 19.49 17.19
N ALA A 196 4.16 19.78 18.47
CA ALA A 196 5.05 20.62 19.28
C ALA A 196 6.44 19.99 19.41
N GLN A 197 6.51 18.69 19.70
CA GLN A 197 7.78 17.95 19.78
C GLN A 197 8.53 17.98 18.43
N ALA A 198 7.85 17.68 17.32
CA ALA A 198 8.47 17.73 16.00
C ALA A 198 8.97 19.14 15.63
N GLN A 199 8.27 20.18 16.08
CA GLN A 199 8.68 21.57 15.87
C GLN A 199 9.87 21.96 16.74
N GLU A 200 9.95 21.46 17.98
CA GLU A 200 11.10 21.63 18.86
C GLU A 200 12.34 20.93 18.28
N ASP A 201 12.20 19.69 17.80
CA ASP A 201 13.30 18.93 17.17
C ASP A 201 13.91 19.68 15.98
N ILE A 202 13.11 20.40 15.20
CA ILE A 202 13.57 21.23 14.07
C ILE A 202 14.31 22.49 14.53
N GLN A 203 13.84 23.11 15.61
CA GLN A 203 14.43 24.34 16.15
C GLN A 203 15.68 24.07 16.97
N SER A 204 15.75 22.88 17.59
CA SER A 204 16.98 22.38 18.18
C SER A 204 18.05 22.37 17.09
N SER A 205 19.22 22.95 17.37
CA SER A 205 20.26 23.11 16.37
C SER A 205 20.83 21.74 16.00
N ILE A 206 20.29 21.14 14.93
CA ILE A 206 20.80 19.90 14.36
C ILE A 206 22.13 20.24 13.69
N VAL A 207 23.23 20.04 14.44
CA VAL A 207 24.60 20.05 13.94
C VAL A 207 24.98 18.59 13.69
N ASP A 208 25.28 18.24 12.44
CA ASP A 208 25.68 16.88 12.07
C ASP A 208 27.06 16.52 12.65
N GLU A 209 27.42 15.22 12.61
CA GLU A 209 28.73 14.70 13.06
C GLU A 209 29.92 15.40 12.38
N ASP A 210 29.74 15.86 11.14
CA ASP A 210 30.72 16.61 10.35
C ASP A 210 30.67 18.14 10.57
N GLY A 211 29.81 18.62 11.48
CA GLY A 211 29.71 20.04 11.88
C GLY A 211 28.84 20.92 10.98
N PHE A 212 28.01 20.34 10.10
CA PHE A 212 27.10 21.11 9.25
C PHE A 212 25.78 21.44 9.96
N THR A 213 25.30 22.68 9.83
CA THR A 213 24.01 23.12 10.35
C THR A 213 22.90 23.00 9.29
N LEU A 214 21.79 22.35 9.62
CA LEU A 214 20.64 22.26 8.72
C LEU A 214 19.91 23.62 8.57
N VAL A 215 19.81 24.12 7.33
CA VAL A 215 19.03 25.34 7.06
C VAL A 215 17.53 25.02 7.00
N VAL A 216 16.81 25.51 8.00
CA VAL A 216 15.35 25.33 8.12
C VAL A 216 14.62 26.63 7.81
N GLY A 217 13.53 26.55 7.05
CA GLY A 217 12.67 27.70 6.77
C GLY A 217 11.81 28.06 7.99
N LYS A 218 11.55 29.35 8.20
CA LYS A 218 10.81 29.89 9.36
C LYS A 218 9.46 29.21 9.66
N ASN A 219 8.75 28.75 8.63
CA ASN A 219 7.40 28.16 8.76
C ASN A 219 7.38 26.65 8.48
N THR A 220 8.53 25.98 8.49
CA THR A 220 8.59 24.53 8.32
C THR A 220 8.18 23.85 9.62
N LYS A 221 7.27 22.87 9.51
CA LYS A 221 6.66 22.15 10.64
C LYS A 221 7.21 20.75 10.93
N SER A 222 7.85 20.12 9.95
CA SER A 222 8.38 18.74 10.08
C SER A 222 9.61 18.55 9.19
N LEU A 223 10.60 17.80 9.67
CA LEU A 223 11.78 17.39 8.89
C LEU A 223 11.40 16.57 7.67
N ASN A 224 10.40 15.69 7.78
CA ASN A 224 9.94 14.86 6.67
C ASN A 224 9.27 15.71 5.57
N SER A 225 8.62 16.82 5.93
CA SER A 225 8.14 17.81 4.96
C SER A 225 9.28 18.38 4.13
N ILE A 226 10.44 18.66 4.75
CA ILE A 226 11.65 19.10 4.03
C ILE A 226 12.13 17.99 3.10
N ARG A 227 12.26 16.76 3.61
CA ARG A 227 12.72 15.59 2.85
C ARG A 227 11.85 15.33 1.62
N LYS A 228 10.53 15.29 1.77
CA LYS A 228 9.58 15.13 0.65
C LYS A 228 9.67 16.28 -0.35
N LYS A 229 9.80 17.53 0.09
CA LYS A 229 9.98 18.69 -0.81
C LYS A 229 11.28 18.61 -1.62
N ILE A 230 12.38 18.17 -1.01
CA ILE A 230 13.66 17.99 -1.71
C ILE A 230 13.55 16.84 -2.72
N LEU A 231 12.99 15.70 -2.31
CA LEU A 231 12.76 14.54 -3.18
C LEU A 231 11.92 14.91 -4.41
N ASN A 232 10.83 15.65 -4.22
CA ASN A 232 9.94 16.09 -5.30
C ASN A 232 10.57 17.15 -6.22
N LYS A 233 11.59 17.88 -5.74
CA LYS A 233 12.36 18.84 -6.55
C LYS A 233 13.52 18.20 -7.30
N ASN A 234 13.78 16.91 -7.11
CA ASN A 234 14.89 16.24 -7.76
C ASN A 234 14.76 16.36 -9.29
N PRO A 235 15.70 17.02 -9.98
CA PRO A 235 15.63 17.18 -11.44
C PRO A 235 15.74 15.84 -12.18
N LEU A 236 16.34 14.82 -11.56
CA LEU A 236 16.50 13.48 -12.13
C LEU A 236 15.20 12.67 -12.15
N SER A 237 14.22 12.97 -11.28
CA SER A 237 12.92 12.28 -11.30
C SER A 237 11.97 12.83 -12.37
N LYS A 238 12.32 13.94 -13.03
CA LYS A 238 11.53 14.57 -14.11
C LYS A 238 11.84 14.02 -15.51
N HIS A 239 12.53 12.89 -15.61
CA HIS A 239 13.02 12.32 -16.87
C HIS A 239 11.97 11.58 -17.73
N GLU A 240 10.68 11.90 -17.63
CA GLU A 240 9.70 11.46 -18.64
C GLU A 240 9.43 12.52 -19.72
N ASN A 241 9.65 13.81 -19.42
CA ASN A 241 9.59 14.85 -20.42
C ASN A 241 11.00 15.38 -20.66
N LYS A 242 11.54 15.14 -21.86
CA LYS A 242 12.73 15.84 -22.39
C LYS A 242 12.42 17.33 -22.56
N ALA A 243 12.19 18.03 -21.45
CA ALA A 243 12.37 19.47 -21.42
C ALA A 243 13.85 19.68 -21.65
N LYS A 244 14.20 20.15 -22.86
CA LYS A 244 15.56 20.60 -23.19
C LYS A 244 16.05 21.44 -22.00
N PRO A 245 17.21 21.14 -21.41
CA PRO A 245 17.69 21.94 -20.29
C PRO A 245 17.84 23.36 -20.82
N ILE A 246 16.96 24.26 -20.40
CA ILE A 246 17.24 25.70 -20.46
C ILE A 246 18.32 25.87 -19.42
N SER A 247 19.57 25.69 -19.85
CA SER A 247 20.70 25.84 -18.96
C SER A 247 20.64 27.27 -18.42
N ASN A 248 20.78 27.45 -17.12
CA ASN A 248 20.91 28.81 -16.56
C ASN A 248 22.19 29.49 -17.08
N ILE A 249 23.08 28.72 -17.71
CA ILE A 249 24.18 29.20 -18.53
C ILE A 249 23.62 30.01 -19.70
N ASP A 250 22.62 29.54 -20.45
CA ASP A 250 22.01 30.29 -21.55
C ASP A 250 21.29 31.57 -21.12
N LYS A 251 20.73 31.62 -19.90
CA LYS A 251 20.04 32.82 -19.39
C LYS A 251 20.98 33.98 -19.02
N LYS A 252 22.23 33.67 -18.65
CA LYS A 252 23.27 34.66 -18.30
C LYS A 252 24.42 34.70 -19.29
N ALA A 253 24.47 33.76 -20.24
CA ALA A 253 25.47 33.72 -21.30
C ALA A 253 25.21 34.88 -22.23
N LYS A 254 26.09 35.87 -22.16
CA LYS A 254 26.16 36.89 -23.20
C LYS A 254 26.53 36.19 -24.51
N GLN A 255 25.71 36.37 -25.54
CA GLN A 255 25.93 35.79 -26.87
C GLN A 255 27.09 36.46 -27.64
N ASP A 256 27.74 37.45 -27.02
CA ASP A 256 28.75 38.33 -27.65
C ASP A 256 30.09 38.31 -26.92
N PHE A 257 30.24 37.51 -25.87
CA PHE A 257 31.43 37.58 -25.01
C PHE A 257 32.62 36.85 -25.62
N TYR A 258 32.38 35.72 -26.30
CA TYR A 258 33.45 34.90 -26.83
C TYR A 258 33.68 35.11 -28.32
N ARG A 259 34.95 35.11 -28.75
CA ARG A 259 35.35 35.27 -30.16
C ARG A 259 34.74 34.19 -31.07
N PHE A 260 34.47 33.00 -30.55
CA PHE A 260 33.82 31.94 -31.34
C PHE A 260 32.36 32.29 -31.66
N GLN A 261 31.62 32.94 -30.74
CA GLN A 261 30.25 33.40 -30.96
C GLN A 261 30.21 34.49 -32.04
N VAL A 262 31.17 35.43 -32.01
CA VAL A 262 31.33 36.46 -33.06
C VAL A 262 31.66 35.81 -34.42
N ARG A 263 32.51 34.78 -34.45
CA ARG A 263 32.82 34.05 -35.70
C ARG A 263 31.61 33.29 -36.23
N GLU A 264 30.85 32.62 -35.37
CA GLU A 264 29.63 31.92 -35.77
C GLU A 264 28.57 32.88 -36.31
N ARG A 265 28.36 34.03 -35.66
CA ARG A 265 27.45 35.07 -36.17
C ARG A 265 27.87 35.57 -37.54
N LYS A 266 29.14 35.92 -37.73
CA LYS A 266 29.65 36.35 -39.04
C LYS A 266 29.48 35.26 -40.11
N LYS A 267 29.70 33.99 -39.76
CA LYS A 267 29.44 32.87 -40.68
C LYS A 267 27.95 32.75 -41.02
N GLN A 268 27.05 32.93 -40.06
CA GLN A 268 25.60 32.92 -40.30
C GLN A 268 25.17 34.11 -41.18
N GLU A 269 25.67 35.32 -40.92
CA GLU A 269 25.39 36.51 -41.73
C GLU A 269 25.87 36.33 -43.18
N ILE A 270 27.11 35.84 -43.38
CA ILE A 270 27.64 35.54 -44.73
C ILE A 270 26.77 34.50 -45.43
N ASN A 271 26.36 33.43 -44.72
CA ASN A 271 25.53 32.39 -45.32
C ASN A 271 24.13 32.91 -45.70
N GLN A 272 23.52 33.76 -44.85
CA GLN A 272 22.26 34.43 -45.18
C GLN A 272 22.40 35.34 -46.41
N LEU A 273 23.51 36.07 -46.52
CA LEU A 273 23.77 36.96 -47.66
C LEU A 273 23.93 36.15 -48.96
N LEU A 274 24.63 35.01 -48.90
CA LEU A 274 24.74 34.08 -50.03
C LEU A 274 23.38 33.48 -50.42
N SER A 275 22.52 33.14 -49.45
CA SER A 275 21.15 32.67 -49.72
C SER A 275 20.33 33.75 -50.42
N LYS A 276 20.30 34.97 -49.88
CA LYS A 276 19.57 36.11 -50.48
C LYS A 276 20.08 36.43 -51.89
N PHE A 277 21.39 36.37 -52.10
CA PHE A 277 21.97 36.58 -53.43
C PHE A 277 21.51 35.52 -54.44
N LYS A 278 21.44 34.25 -54.04
CA LYS A 278 20.89 33.18 -54.89
C LYS A 278 19.42 33.42 -55.22
N GLU A 279 18.63 33.79 -54.22
CA GLU A 279 17.21 34.14 -54.42
C GLU A 279 17.03 35.33 -55.37
N ASP A 280 17.84 36.38 -55.24
CA ASP A 280 17.79 37.54 -56.13
C ASP A 280 18.27 37.20 -57.54
N GLN A 281 19.28 36.34 -57.70
CA GLN A 281 19.67 35.79 -59.00
C GLN A 281 18.51 35.03 -59.66
N GLU A 282 17.79 34.21 -58.89
CA GLU A 282 16.60 33.49 -59.37
C GLU A 282 15.47 34.44 -59.76
N ARG A 283 15.18 35.46 -58.93
CA ARG A 283 14.21 36.51 -59.27
C ARG A 283 14.58 37.24 -60.55
N ILE A 284 15.85 37.62 -60.72
CA ILE A 284 16.33 38.30 -61.93
C ILE A 284 16.19 37.37 -63.14
N LYS A 285 16.51 36.08 -63.03
CA LYS A 285 16.26 35.11 -64.13
C LYS A 285 14.79 35.07 -64.53
N ILE A 286 13.87 35.03 -63.55
CA ILE A 286 12.42 35.07 -63.80
C ILE A 286 12.01 36.40 -64.46
N MET A 287 12.50 37.54 -63.98
CA MET A 287 12.19 38.86 -64.56
C MET A 287 12.74 39.03 -65.97
N LYS A 288 13.94 38.50 -66.26
CA LYS A 288 14.52 38.46 -67.61
C LYS A 288 13.71 37.58 -68.54
N ALA A 289 13.27 36.39 -68.10
CA ALA A 289 12.38 35.52 -68.87
C ALA A 289 11.04 36.20 -69.19
N LYS A 290 10.50 36.99 -68.25
CA LYS A 290 9.29 37.80 -68.44
C LYS A 290 9.52 39.13 -69.18
N ARG A 291 10.74 39.42 -69.65
CA ARG A 291 11.15 40.69 -70.32
C ARG A 291 10.79 41.97 -69.51
N LYS A 292 10.77 41.88 -68.19
CA LYS A 292 10.44 42.99 -67.27
C LYS A 292 11.63 43.48 -66.43
N PHE A 293 12.84 43.05 -66.75
CA PHE A 293 14.05 43.46 -66.02
C PHE A 293 14.64 44.74 -66.64
N ASN A 294 14.66 45.84 -65.86
CA ASN A 294 15.30 47.10 -66.25
C ASN A 294 16.43 47.44 -65.25
N PRO A 295 17.72 47.39 -65.65
CA PRO A 295 18.85 47.55 -64.74
C PRO A 295 19.26 49.01 -64.42
N TYR A 296 18.69 50.02 -65.07
CA TYR A 296 19.13 51.43 -64.93
C TYR A 296 17.99 52.44 -64.73
N SER A 297 16.85 52.00 -64.18
CA SER A 297 15.76 52.89 -63.77
C SER A 297 15.67 53.01 -62.26
#